data_AF-A0A7S2DRI4-F1
#
_entry.id   AF-A0A7S2DRI4-F1
#
_cell.length_a   1.000
_cell.length_b   1.000
_cell.length_c   1.000
_cell.angle_alpha   90.00
_cell.angle_beta   90.00
_cell.angle_gamma   90.00
#
_symmetry.space_group_name_H-M   'P 1'
#
loop_
_entity.id
_entity.type
_entity.pdbx_description
1 polymer ?
#
loop_
_entity_poly.entity_id
_entity_poly.type
_entity_poly.pdbx_seq_one_letter_code
_entity_poly.pdbx_strand_id
1 'polypeptide(L)'
;MKLIPDDDGRRVEGLTPTHFLLLRPHRASLRPPSRILLLHGWLQSSDVWLTTAAKLRDLYHSEVLMLDWWCHGRSSHNPVELFRVDQLEEQLCAILREVGWDQGALLTVTGISP
;
A
#
# COMPACT_ATOMS: atom_id res chain seq x y z
N MET A 1 -18.99 -31.17 -12.97
CA MET A 1 -20.05 -30.31 -13.54
C MET A 1 -21.24 -30.32 -12.61
N LYS A 2 -21.43 -29.26 -11.84
CA LYS A 2 -22.72 -28.91 -11.24
C LYS A 2 -22.75 -27.40 -11.07
N LEU A 3 -23.42 -26.75 -12.00
CA LEU A 3 -23.73 -25.32 -12.01
C LEU A 3 -24.94 -25.09 -11.10
N ILE A 4 -24.85 -24.08 -10.24
CA ILE A 4 -26.02 -23.38 -9.69
C ILE A 4 -25.79 -21.92 -10.08
N PRO A 5 -26.66 -21.30 -10.89
CA PRO A 5 -26.55 -19.89 -11.26
C PRO A 5 -27.23 -19.05 -10.18
N ASP A 6 -26.66 -17.89 -9.87
CA ASP A 6 -27.45 -16.75 -9.43
C ASP A 6 -26.87 -15.47 -10.04
N ASP A 7 -27.81 -14.64 -10.43
CA ASP A 7 -27.73 -13.36 -11.13
C ASP A 7 -26.76 -12.35 -10.51
N ASP A 8 -26.46 -11.35 -11.34
CA ASP A 8 -25.66 -10.14 -11.11
C ASP A 8 -24.13 -10.29 -11.22
N GLY A 9 -23.67 -9.90 -12.41
CA GLY A 9 -22.27 -9.81 -12.79
C GLY A 9 -21.44 -8.87 -11.93
N ARG A 10 -20.87 -9.39 -10.84
CA ARG A 10 -19.66 -8.86 -10.21
C ARG A 10 -18.74 -9.98 -9.80
N ARG A 11 -17.77 -10.28 -10.67
CA ARG A 11 -16.53 -10.95 -10.25
C ARG A 11 -15.81 -10.01 -9.29
N VAL A 12 -15.79 -10.36 -8.01
CA VAL A 12 -14.81 -9.81 -7.07
C VAL A 12 -13.62 -10.77 -7.09
N GLU A 13 -12.76 -10.63 -8.10
CA GLU A 13 -11.45 -11.27 -8.09
C GLU A 13 -10.56 -10.49 -7.11
N GLY A 14 -10.04 -11.19 -6.10
CA GLY A 14 -9.24 -10.59 -5.04
C GLY A 14 -8.03 -9.86 -5.63
N LEU A 15 -7.85 -8.59 -5.22
CA LEU A 15 -6.71 -7.75 -5.60
C LEU A 15 -5.42 -8.35 -5.03
N THR A 16 -4.83 -9.31 -5.74
CA THR A 16 -3.47 -9.82 -5.48
C THR A 16 -2.78 -10.16 -6.80
N PRO A 17 -1.46 -9.89 -6.94
CA PRO A 17 -0.54 -9.46 -5.88
C PRO A 17 -0.10 -8.00 -6.02
N THR A 18 -0.47 -7.17 -5.04
CA THR A 18 0.19 -5.90 -4.76
C THR A 18 1.31 -6.13 -3.74
N HIS A 19 2.52 -5.64 -4.01
CA HIS A 19 3.62 -5.67 -3.07
C HIS A 19 3.59 -4.43 -2.16
N PHE A 20 3.72 -4.64 -0.86
CA PHE A 20 3.91 -3.58 0.13
C PHE A 20 4.83 -4.03 1.26
N LEU A 21 5.41 -3.05 1.95
CA LEU A 21 6.27 -3.20 3.11
C LEU A 21 5.77 -2.33 4.24
N LEU A 22 5.49 -2.95 5.40
CA LEU A 22 5.17 -2.25 6.63
C LEU A 22 6.32 -2.39 7.62
N LEU A 23 7.00 -1.28 7.92
CA LEU A 23 8.01 -1.23 8.96
C LEU A 23 7.37 -0.81 10.28
N ARG A 24 7.48 -1.67 11.30
CA ARG A 24 7.03 -1.39 12.66
C ARG A 24 8.22 -1.11 13.59
N PRO A 25 8.08 -0.21 14.58
CA PRO A 25 9.11 0.01 15.59
C PRO A 25 9.50 -1.29 16.31
N HIS A 26 10.78 -1.47 16.60
CA HIS A 26 11.30 -2.65 17.30
C HIS A 26 10.84 -2.77 18.77
N ARG A 27 10.39 -1.67 19.37
CA ARG A 27 9.94 -1.62 20.76
C ARG A 27 8.58 -0.94 20.84
N ALA A 28 7.69 -1.49 21.66
CA ALA A 28 6.43 -0.85 21.99
C ALA A 28 6.70 0.46 22.73
N SER A 29 6.15 1.56 22.22
CA SER A 29 6.13 2.86 22.90
C SER A 29 4.87 3.00 23.75
N LEU A 30 4.92 3.83 24.80
CA LEU A 30 3.76 4.18 25.63
C LEU A 30 2.69 4.97 24.86
N ARG A 31 3.07 5.56 23.71
CA ARG A 31 2.17 6.27 22.80
C ARG A 31 1.98 5.46 21.52
N PRO A 32 0.79 5.50 20.90
CA PRO A 32 0.60 4.92 19.57
C PRO A 32 1.63 5.53 18.60
N PRO A 33 2.28 4.70 17.76
CA PRO A 33 3.23 5.20 16.79
C PRO A 33 2.53 6.07 15.74
N SER A 34 3.21 7.11 15.26
CA SER A 34 2.75 7.85 14.08
C SER A 34 2.75 6.94 12.85
N ARG A 35 1.77 7.09 11.97
CA ARG A 35 1.61 6.32 10.74
C ARG A 35 2.01 7.16 9.53
N ILE A 36 2.98 6.70 8.76
CA ILE A 36 3.52 7.41 7.59
C ILE A 36 3.39 6.53 6.35
N LEU A 37 2.84 7.09 5.27
CA LEU A 37 2.79 6.46 3.95
C LEU A 37 3.79 7.13 3.01
N LEU A 38 4.69 6.34 2.44
CA LEU A 38 5.68 6.78 1.45
C LEU A 38 5.33 6.19 0.08
N LEU A 39 5.06 7.07 -0.88
CA LEU A 39 4.69 6.73 -2.24
C LEU A 39 5.83 7.05 -3.20
N HIS A 40 6.17 6.13 -4.09
CA HIS A 40 7.18 6.37 -5.12
C HIS A 40 6.54 6.94 -6.40
N GLY A 41 7.37 7.57 -7.24
CA GLY A 41 6.99 8.07 -8.56
C GLY A 41 7.03 7.01 -9.66
N TRP A 42 6.72 7.42 -10.89
CA TRP A 42 6.50 6.52 -12.05
C TRP A 42 7.67 5.60 -12.40
N LEU A 43 8.91 6.09 -12.44
CA LEU A 43 10.08 5.25 -12.82
C LEU A 43 10.79 4.66 -11.59
N GLN A 44 10.06 4.43 -10.52
CA GLN A 44 10.61 4.02 -9.23
C GLN A 44 9.87 2.78 -8.69
N SER A 45 10.41 2.24 -7.60
CA SER A 45 9.76 1.27 -6.72
C SER A 45 9.83 1.77 -5.27
N SER A 46 9.15 1.10 -4.36
CA SER A 46 9.25 1.29 -2.91
C SER A 46 10.68 1.24 -2.37
N ASP A 47 11.62 0.60 -3.08
CA ASP A 47 13.02 0.47 -2.64
C ASP A 47 13.70 1.84 -2.44
N VAL A 48 13.28 2.88 -3.19
CA VAL A 48 13.82 4.25 -3.05
C VAL A 48 13.64 4.82 -1.65
N TRP A 49 12.67 4.30 -0.90
CA TRP A 49 12.30 4.77 0.43
C TRP A 49 12.92 3.97 1.57
N LEU A 50 13.60 2.85 1.32
CA LEU A 50 14.07 1.94 2.39
C LEU A 50 14.91 2.63 3.45
N THR A 51 15.88 3.46 3.04
CA THR A 51 16.74 4.19 3.99
C THR A 51 15.94 5.23 4.79
N THR A 52 15.03 5.95 4.15
CA THR A 52 14.17 6.95 4.81
C THR A 52 13.20 6.29 5.79
N ALA A 53 12.56 5.19 5.37
CA ALA A 53 11.63 4.43 6.19
C ALA A 53 12.31 3.82 7.42
N ALA A 54 13.52 3.30 7.29
CA ALA A 54 14.30 2.81 8.43
C ALA A 54 14.61 3.94 9.43
N LYS A 55 15.02 5.13 8.95
CA LYS A 55 15.25 6.30 9.82
C LYS A 55 13.98 6.76 10.51
N LEU A 56 12.85 6.82 9.80
CA LEU A 56 11.55 7.19 10.36
C LEU A 56 11.10 6.21 11.46
N ARG A 57 11.26 4.90 11.22
CA ARG A 57 10.99 3.85 12.21
C ARG A 57 11.90 3.99 13.44
N ASP A 58 13.21 4.13 13.24
CA ASP A 58 14.19 4.00 14.33
C ASP A 58 14.35 5.29 15.14
N LEU A 59 14.30 6.46 14.50
CA LEU A 59 14.51 7.75 15.17
C LEU A 59 13.21 8.34 15.73
N TYR A 60 12.09 8.10 15.04
CA TYR A 60 10.80 8.73 15.37
C TYR A 60 9.74 7.72 15.84
N HIS A 61 10.11 6.44 16.00
CA HIS A 61 9.20 5.38 16.44
C HIS A 61 7.91 5.33 15.61
N SER A 62 8.00 5.60 14.30
CA SER A 62 6.86 5.60 13.38
C SER A 62 6.62 4.21 12.79
N GLU A 63 5.36 3.88 12.50
CA GLU A 63 5.05 2.84 11.53
C GLU A 63 5.09 3.44 10.12
N VAL A 64 5.79 2.77 9.21
CA VAL A 64 6.02 3.29 7.86
C VAL A 64 5.55 2.26 6.85
N LEU A 65 4.56 2.65 6.04
CA LEU A 65 4.05 1.86 4.93
C LEU A 65 4.67 2.37 3.62
N MET A 66 5.17 1.43 2.82
CA MET A 66 5.60 1.64 1.45
C MET A 66 4.89 0.61 0.57
N LEU A 67 4.56 0.96 -0.66
CA LEU A 67 3.93 0.05 -1.60
C LEU A 67 4.53 0.22 -2.99
N ASP A 68 4.44 -0.83 -3.80
CA ASP A 68 4.67 -0.74 -5.23
C ASP A 68 3.31 -0.62 -5.95
N TRP A 69 3.14 0.44 -6.74
CA TRP A 69 1.95 0.57 -7.59
C TRP A 69 1.85 -0.60 -8.57
N TRP A 70 0.65 -0.91 -9.08
CA TRP A 70 0.54 -1.90 -10.15
C TRP A 70 1.47 -1.58 -11.33
N CYS A 71 2.07 -2.63 -11.89
CA CYS A 71 3.11 -2.57 -12.93
C CYS A 71 4.46 -1.99 -12.48
N HIS A 72 4.68 -1.73 -11.20
CA HIS A 72 5.93 -1.18 -10.67
C HIS A 72 6.60 -2.15 -9.70
N GLY A 73 7.93 -2.06 -9.59
CA GLY A 73 8.72 -2.85 -8.63
C GLY A 73 8.37 -4.34 -8.65
N ARG A 74 7.82 -4.82 -7.54
CA ARG A 74 7.41 -6.22 -7.32
C ARG A 74 5.91 -6.44 -7.49
N SER A 75 5.12 -5.39 -7.75
CA SER A 75 3.69 -5.47 -8.10
C SER A 75 3.53 -5.79 -9.58
N SER A 76 3.64 -7.08 -9.93
CA SER A 76 3.74 -7.55 -11.33
C SER A 76 2.43 -7.60 -12.11
N HIS A 77 1.28 -7.29 -11.50
CA HIS A 77 -0.02 -7.44 -12.12
C HIS A 77 -0.65 -6.08 -12.44
N ASN A 78 -1.16 -5.94 -13.66
CA ASN A 78 -2.13 -4.91 -14.01
C ASN A 78 -3.51 -5.58 -14.09
N PRO A 79 -4.46 -5.24 -13.20
CA PRO A 79 -5.80 -5.82 -13.29
C PRO A 79 -6.61 -5.30 -14.50
N VAL A 80 -6.10 -4.32 -15.27
CA VAL A 80 -6.92 -3.58 -16.24
C VAL A 80 -6.13 -3.15 -17.49
N GLU A 81 -6.76 -3.20 -18.66
CA GLU A 81 -6.14 -2.83 -19.94
C GLU A 81 -5.81 -1.32 -20.07
N LEU A 82 -6.47 -0.47 -19.27
CA LEU A 82 -6.27 0.98 -19.25
C LEU A 82 -6.02 1.47 -17.82
N PHE A 83 -4.88 2.13 -17.64
CA PHE A 83 -4.45 2.71 -16.37
C PHE A 83 -5.27 3.96 -16.04
N ARG A 84 -5.89 3.99 -14.87
CA ARG A 84 -6.62 5.16 -14.37
C ARG A 84 -6.17 5.49 -12.95
N VAL A 85 -6.22 6.78 -12.59
CA VAL A 85 -5.75 7.24 -11.27
C VAL A 85 -6.64 6.71 -10.13
N ASP A 86 -7.94 6.58 -10.36
CA ASP A 86 -8.89 6.00 -9.38
C ASP A 86 -8.54 4.55 -9.00
N GLN A 87 -7.94 3.80 -9.93
CA GLN A 87 -7.46 2.43 -9.66
C GLN A 87 -6.28 2.41 -8.67
N LEU A 88 -5.41 3.42 -8.68
CA LEU A 88 -4.34 3.56 -7.68
C LEU A 88 -4.91 3.87 -6.30
N GLU A 89 -5.99 4.65 -6.24
CA GLU A 89 -6.72 4.91 -5.01
C GLU A 89 -7.35 3.63 -4.45
N GLU A 90 -7.96 2.81 -5.31
CA GLU A 90 -8.51 1.50 -4.93
C GLU A 90 -7.42 0.57 -4.39
N GLN A 91 -6.27 0.50 -5.08
CA GLN A 91 -5.10 -0.26 -4.64
C GLN A 91 -4.64 0.20 -3.25
N LEU A 92 -4.49 1.52 -3.06
CA LEU A 92 -4.07 2.09 -1.78
C LEU A 92 -5.09 1.78 -0.68
N CYS A 93 -6.39 1.99 -0.93
CA CYS A 93 -7.44 1.72 0.04
C CYS A 93 -7.48 0.25 0.46
N ALA A 94 -7.26 -0.67 -0.48
CA ALA A 94 -7.18 -2.11 -0.19
C ALA A 94 -6.03 -2.41 0.78
N ILE A 95 -4.83 -1.89 0.50
CA ILE A 95 -3.66 -2.07 1.40
C ILE A 95 -3.91 -1.44 2.77
N LEU A 96 -4.48 -0.22 2.81
CA LEU A 96 -4.77 0.45 4.09
C LEU A 96 -5.73 -0.36 4.96
N ARG A 97 -6.76 -0.99 4.38
CA ARG A 97 -7.63 -1.93 5.11
C ARG A 97 -6.87 -3.16 5.56
N GLU A 98 -6.02 -3.74 4.69
CA GLU A 98 -5.25 -4.93 5.02
C GLU A 98 -4.29 -4.71 6.21
N VAL A 99 -3.66 -3.54 6.31
CA VAL A 99 -2.75 -3.20 7.42
C VAL A 99 -3.47 -2.61 8.65
N GLY A 100 -4.79 -2.45 8.60
CA GLY A 100 -5.61 -1.87 9.70
C GLY A 100 -5.41 -0.36 9.89
N TRP A 101 -5.11 0.36 8.80
CA TRP A 101 -4.98 1.82 8.74
C TRP A 101 -6.19 2.52 8.13
N ASP A 102 -7.25 1.78 7.82
CA ASP A 102 -8.53 2.31 7.30
C ASP A 102 -9.34 3.08 8.36
N GLN A 103 -8.95 2.97 9.63
CA GLN A 103 -9.53 3.70 10.76
C GLN A 103 -8.46 4.56 11.46
N GLY A 104 -8.80 5.82 11.74
CA GLY A 104 -7.93 6.80 12.42
C GLY A 104 -7.13 7.72 11.49
N ALA A 105 -6.39 8.67 12.06
CA ALA A 105 -5.67 9.67 11.29
C ALA A 105 -4.36 9.12 10.69
N LEU A 106 -4.29 9.02 9.36
CA LEU A 106 -3.04 8.88 8.61
C LEU A 106 -2.30 10.21 8.67
N LEU A 107 -1.08 10.25 9.21
CA LEU A 107 -0.47 11.51 9.60
C LEU A 107 0.37 12.15 8.48
N THR A 108 0.86 11.39 7.50
CA THR A 108 1.63 11.99 6.39
C THR A 108 1.64 11.09 5.16
N VAL A 109 1.23 11.65 4.01
CA VAL A 109 1.50 11.09 2.68
C VAL A 109 2.65 11.91 2.09
N THR A 110 3.75 11.26 1.76
CA THR A 110 4.90 11.89 1.09
C THR A 110 5.17 11.14 -0.19
N GLY A 111 5.31 11.88 -1.29
CA GLY A 111 5.71 11.35 -2.58
C GLY A 111 6.88 12.15 -3.14
N ILE A 112 7.74 11.47 -3.89
CA ILE A 112 8.77 12.12 -4.71
C ILE A 112 8.41 11.85 -6.17
N SER A 113 8.45 12.90 -6.99
CA SER A 113 8.41 12.78 -8.44
C SER A 113 9.81 13.08 -8.98
N PRO A 114 10.39 12.29 -9.88
CA PRO A 114 11.22 12.85 -10.93
C PRO A 114 10.38 13.68 -11.91
#